data_AF-A0A2V6URD3-F1
#
_entry.id   AF-A0A2V6URD3-F1
#
_cell.length_a   1.000
_cell.length_b   1.000
_cell.length_c   1.000
_cell.angle_alpha   90.00
_cell.angle_beta   90.00
_cell.angle_gamma   90.00
#
_symmetry.space_group_name_H-M   'P 1'
#
loop_
_entity.id
_entity.type
_entity.pdbx_description
1 polymer ?
#
loop_
_entity_poly.entity_id
_entity_poly.type
_entity_poly.pdbx_seq_one_letter_code
_entity_poly.pdbx_strand_id
1 'polypeptide(L)'
;MGDFLDNYVRLRDRGVRPFFCVNHGPTTSMYYRDPDGNRVELQIDNFATAEEGQAGMHSPAFDRNPIGVEYDPDELVKRFNAGVPVAQLVLRD
;
A
#
# COMPACT_ATOMS: atom_id res chain seq x y z
N MET A 1 5.40 -2.41 -7.10
CA MET A 1 5.02 -0.98 -7.01
C MET A 1 4.44 -0.46 -8.32
N GLY A 2 5.17 -0.50 -9.45
CA GLY A 2 4.67 0.00 -10.74
C GLY A 2 3.27 -0.53 -11.10
N ASP A 3 3.13 -1.85 -11.26
CA ASP A 3 1.83 -2.47 -11.58
C ASP A 3 0.71 -2.16 -10.59
N PHE A 4 1.06 -1.99 -9.30
CA PHE A 4 0.11 -1.64 -8.24
C PHE A 4 -0.46 -0.23 -8.44
N LEU A 5 0.40 0.73 -8.76
CA LEU A 5 0.01 2.11 -9.02
C LEU A 5 -0.64 2.28 -10.39
N ASP A 6 -0.17 1.57 -11.41
CA ASP A 6 -0.80 1.56 -12.74
C ASP A 6 -2.22 1.02 -12.67
N ASN A 7 -2.44 -0.04 -11.88
CA ASN A 7 -3.77 -0.56 -11.63
C ASN A 7 -4.66 0.45 -10.88
N TYR A 8 -4.12 1.11 -9.85
CA TYR A 8 -4.83 2.18 -9.14
C TYR A 8 -5.26 3.31 -10.09
N VAL A 9 -4.33 3.84 -10.89
CA VAL A 9 -4.61 4.91 -11.87
C VAL A 9 -5.71 4.48 -12.85
N ARG A 10 -5.60 3.26 -13.41
CA ARG A 10 -6.59 2.70 -14.33
C ARG A 10 -7.99 2.59 -13.70
N LEU A 11 -8.08 2.19 -12.43
CA LEU A 11 -9.37 2.08 -11.71
C LEU A 11 -9.93 3.46 -11.35
N ARG A 12 -9.08 4.34 -10.82
CA ARG A 12 -9.41 5.72 -10.44
C ARG A 12 -10.01 6.48 -11.60
N ASP A 13 -9.41 6.38 -12.79
CA ASP A 13 -9.86 7.08 -13.99
C ASP A 13 -11.21 6.54 -14.52
N ARG A 14 -11.67 5.40 -14.01
CA ARG A 14 -13.02 4.83 -14.22
C ARG A 14 -13.98 5.11 -13.07
N GLY A 15 -13.60 5.97 -12.13
CA GLY A 15 -14.41 6.29 -10.95
C GLY A 15 -14.38 5.24 -9.84
N VAL A 16 -13.55 4.20 -9.95
CA VAL A 16 -13.38 3.18 -8.91
C VAL A 16 -12.22 3.58 -8.01
N ARG A 17 -12.53 4.03 -6.80
CA ARG A 17 -11.53 4.43 -5.81
C ARG A 17 -11.49 3.49 -4.61
N PRO A 18 -10.32 3.25 -4.02
CA PRO A 18 -10.25 2.55 -2.74
C PRO A 18 -10.94 3.39 -1.66
N PHE A 19 -11.59 2.72 -0.72
CA PHE A 19 -12.21 3.37 0.44
C PHE A 19 -11.24 3.46 1.62
N PHE A 20 -10.12 2.73 1.59
CA PHE A 20 -9.09 2.73 2.62
C PHE A 20 -7.74 2.37 2.00
N CYS A 21 -6.71 3.18 2.27
CA CYS A 21 -5.35 3.00 1.79
C CYS A 21 -4.41 3.05 2.98
N VAL A 22 -3.60 2.03 3.18
CA VAL A 22 -2.79 1.89 4.39
C VAL A 22 -1.47 1.20 4.10
N ASN A 23 -0.41 1.73 4.71
CA ASN A 23 0.88 1.07 4.78
C ASN A 23 0.99 0.36 6.14
N HIS A 24 0.83 -0.96 6.13
CA HIS A 24 0.91 -1.82 7.30
C HIS A 24 2.34 -1.91 7.86
N GLY A 25 3.34 -1.54 7.07
CA GLY A 25 4.77 -1.76 7.33
C GLY A 25 5.29 -2.92 6.47
N PRO A 26 4.82 -4.17 6.67
CA PRO A 26 5.13 -5.30 5.80
C PRO A 26 4.52 -5.18 4.40
N THR A 27 3.33 -4.61 4.30
CA THR A 27 2.62 -4.46 3.02
C THR A 27 2.07 -3.05 2.86
N THR A 28 1.90 -2.64 1.60
CA THR A 28 1.16 -1.43 1.22
C THR A 28 -0.12 -1.86 0.52
N SER A 29 -1.27 -1.48 1.08
CA SER A 29 -2.59 -2.00 0.69
C SER A 29 -3.57 -0.90 0.28
N MET A 30 -4.44 -1.24 -0.68
CA MET A 30 -5.62 -0.48 -1.09
C MET A 30 -6.86 -1.37 -1.03
N TYR A 31 -7.88 -0.97 -0.27
CA TYR A 31 -9.12 -1.71 -0.12
C TYR A 31 -10.24 -1.06 -0.94
N TYR A 32 -10.91 -1.87 -1.76
CA TYR A 32 -12.01 -1.49 -2.63
C TYR A 32 -13.30 -2.18 -2.20
N ARG A 33 -14.43 -1.61 -2.62
CA ARG A 33 -15.75 -2.24 -2.49
C ARG A 33 -16.24 -2.61 -3.88
N ASP A 34 -16.55 -3.88 -4.09
CA ASP A 34 -17.20 -4.32 -5.33
C ASP A 34 -18.70 -3.97 -5.34
N PRO A 35 -19.41 -4.10 -6.48
CA PRO A 35 -20.83 -3.79 -6.57
C PRO A 35 -21.74 -4.61 -5.61
N ASP A 36 -21.28 -5.79 -5.19
CA ASP A 36 -22.00 -6.67 -4.26
C ASP A 36 -21.72 -6.32 -2.79
N GLY A 37 -20.80 -5.39 -2.55
CA GLY A 37 -20.42 -4.91 -1.22
C GLY A 37 -19.24 -5.65 -0.59
N ASN A 38 -18.62 -6.60 -1.29
CA ASN A 38 -17.44 -7.30 -0.81
C ASN A 38 -16.25 -6.34 -0.70
N ARG A 39 -15.38 -6.61 0.28
CA ARG A 39 -14.12 -5.87 0.44
C ARG A 39 -13.03 -6.63 -0.30
N VAL A 40 -12.39 -5.95 -1.24
CA VAL A 40 -11.28 -6.51 -2.03
C VAL A 40 -10.03 -5.76 -1.66
N GLU A 41 -8.99 -6.48 -1.25
CA GLU A 41 -7.67 -5.93 -0.98
C GLU A 41 -6.75 -6.17 -2.17
N LEU A 42 -6.07 -5.11 -2.60
CA LEU A 42 -4.90 -5.20 -3.45
C LEU A 42 -3.70 -4.73 -2.64
N GLN A 43 -2.60 -5.47 -2.68
CA GLN A 43 -1.41 -5.15 -1.90
C GLN A 43 -0.12 -5.54 -2.62
N ILE A 44 0.98 -4.97 -2.14
CA ILE A 44 2.34 -5.39 -2.45
C ILE A 44 3.10 -5.62 -1.15
N ASP A 45 4.12 -6.47 -1.20
CA ASP A 45 5.12 -6.58 -0.13
C ASP A 45 6.08 -5.40 -0.19
N ASN A 46 6.42 -4.85 0.97
CA ASN A 46 7.37 -3.75 1.12
C ASN A 46 8.82 -4.25 1.26
N PHE A 47 9.01 -5.55 1.46
CA PHE A 47 10.30 -6.21 1.64
C PHE A 47 10.66 -7.07 0.43
N ALA A 48 11.97 -7.30 0.22
CA ALA A 48 12.44 -8.11 -0.91
C ALA A 48 12.21 -9.60 -0.69
N THR A 49 12.14 -10.03 0.58
CA THR A 49 11.98 -11.42 0.98
C THR A 49 10.86 -11.59 2.01
N ALA A 50 10.28 -12.79 2.05
CA ALA A 50 9.26 -13.13 3.03
C ALA A 50 9.84 -13.10 4.46
N GLU A 51 11.09 -13.54 4.63
CA GLU A 51 11.79 -13.57 5.91
C GLU A 51 11.96 -12.16 6.49
N GLU A 52 12.32 -11.17 5.66
CA GLU A 52 12.39 -9.76 6.07
C GLU A 52 11.02 -9.22 6.47
N GLY A 53 9.97 -9.56 5.71
CA GLY A 53 8.59 -9.20 6.05
C GLY A 53 8.15 -9.75 7.40
N GLN A 54 8.44 -11.04 7.66
CA GLN A 54 8.16 -11.68 8.94
C GLN A 54 8.96 -11.05 10.09
N ALA A 55 10.25 -10.75 9.88
CA ALA A 55 11.06 -10.05 10.86
C ALA A 55 10.48 -8.65 11.18
N GLY A 56 9.97 -7.94 10.17
CA GLY A 56 9.26 -6.67 10.34
C GLY A 56 8.01 -6.79 11.22
N MET A 57 7.23 -7.86 11.07
CA MET A 57 6.05 -8.14 11.90
C MET A 57 6.39 -8.41 13.36
N HIS A 58 7.61 -8.85 13.68
CA HIS A 58 8.08 -9.06 15.05
C HIS A 58 8.78 -7.82 15.65
N SER A 59 8.78 -6.69 14.93
CA SER A 59 9.44 -5.47 15.39
C SER A 59 8.58 -4.68 16.39
N PRO A 60 9.20 -3.95 17.33
CA PRO A 60 8.45 -3.05 18.21
C PRO A 60 7.66 -1.96 17.48
N ALA A 61 8.10 -1.60 16.26
CA ALA A 61 7.37 -0.65 15.42
C ALA A 61 6.02 -1.21 14.97
N PHE A 62 5.99 -2.48 14.61
CA PHE A 62 4.75 -3.18 14.26
C PHE A 62 3.84 -3.34 15.48
N ASP A 63 4.38 -3.76 16.63
CA ASP A 63 3.59 -3.91 17.87
C ASP A 63 2.89 -2.61 18.30
N ARG A 64 3.54 -1.45 18.12
CA ARG A 64 2.97 -0.15 18.48
C ARG A 64 1.77 0.25 17.62
N ASN A 65 1.76 -0.14 16.36
CA ASN A 65 0.64 0.13 15.46
C ASN A 65 0.60 -0.96 14.38
N PRO A 66 -0.08 -2.09 14.61
CA PRO A 66 -0.13 -3.19 13.65
C PRO A 66 -1.07 -2.90 12.46
N ILE A 67 -1.92 -1.87 12.57
CA ILE A 67 -2.85 -1.45 11.51
C ILE A 67 -2.11 -0.64 10.43
N GLY A 68 -1.04 0.08 10.80
CA GLY A 68 -0.29 0.88 9.85
C GLY A 68 -0.76 2.32 9.76
N VAL A 69 -0.28 3.02 8.73
CA VAL A 69 -0.47 4.45 8.53
C VAL A 69 -1.22 4.67 7.23
N GLU A 70 -2.31 5.45 7.29
CA GLU A 70 -3.07 5.82 6.10
C GLU A 70 -2.22 6.68 5.16
N TYR A 71 -2.42 6.49 3.85
CA TYR A 71 -1.73 7.28 2.84
C TYR A 71 -2.68 7.71 1.71
N ASP A 72 -2.35 8.82 1.06
CA ASP A 72 -3.04 9.25 -0.15
C ASP A 72 -2.45 8.53 -1.38
N PRO A 73 -3.22 7.68 -2.08
CA PRO A 73 -2.74 6.97 -3.26
C PRO A 73 -2.43 7.90 -4.45
N ASP A 74 -3.08 9.06 -4.55
CA ASP A 74 -2.75 10.07 -5.57
C ASP A 74 -1.38 10.70 -5.31
N GLU A 75 -1.02 10.91 -4.04
CA GLU A 75 0.32 11.39 -3.65
C GLU A 75 1.40 10.32 -3.88
N LEU A 76 1.09 9.05 -3.56
CA LEU A 76 2.00 7.94 -3.82
C LEU A 76 2.33 7.81 -5.31
N VAL A 77 1.34 7.96 -6.19
CA VAL A 77 1.54 8.01 -7.66
C VAL A 77 2.46 9.16 -8.06
N LYS A 78 2.23 10.37 -7.53
CA LYS A 78 3.08 11.54 -7.86
C LYS A 78 4.54 11.30 -7.47
N ARG A 79 4.78 10.82 -6.25
CA ARG A 79 6.14 10.54 -5.77
C ARG A 79 6.82 9.43 -6.58
N PHE A 80 6.10 8.37 -6.92
CA PHE A 80 6.62 7.30 -7.77
C PHE A 80 7.00 7.82 -9.17
N ASN A 81 6.11 8.59 -9.80
CA ASN A 81 6.38 9.18 -11.12
C ASN A 81 7.51 10.23 -11.10
N ALA A 82 7.77 10.85 -9.95
CA ALA A 82 8.92 11.72 -9.73
C ALA A 82 10.25 10.94 -9.55
N GLY A 83 10.22 9.61 -9.58
CA GLY A 83 11.41 8.76 -9.49
C GLY A 83 11.89 8.52 -8.05
N VAL A 84 11.05 8.79 -7.03
CA VAL A 84 11.40 8.47 -5.64
C VAL A 84 11.60 6.95 -5.51
N PRO A 85 12.72 6.47 -4.95
CA PRO A 85 12.98 5.04 -4.80
C PRO A 85 11.86 4.33 -4.03
N VAL A 86 11.46 3.14 -4.49
CA VAL A 86 10.38 2.35 -3.84
C VAL A 86 10.65 2.14 -2.36
N ALA A 87 11.91 1.87 -1.98
CA ALA A 87 12.31 1.72 -0.59
C ALA A 87 11.96 2.95 0.28
N GLN A 88 11.90 4.16 -0.27
CA GLN A 88 11.49 5.36 0.45
C GLN A 88 9.98 5.63 0.40
N LEU A 89 9.28 5.04 -0.58
CA LEU A 89 7.82 5.16 -0.70
C LEU A 89 7.08 4.25 0.27
N VAL A 90 7.68 3.12 0.62
CA VAL A 90 7.12 2.11 1.52
C VAL A 90 7.57 2.27 2.97
N LEU A 91 8.47 3.23 3.25
CA LEU A 91 8.83 3.57 4.62
C LEU A 91 7.60 4.01 5.40
N ARG A 92 7.54 3.53 6.64
CA ARG A 92 6.50 3.87 7.58
C ARG A 92 7.07 4.88 8.57
N ASP A 93 6.60 6.12 8.49
CA ASP A 93 6.93 7.18 9.44
C ASP A 93 6.18 6.98 10.79
#